data_AF-A0A2T0SKB5-F1
#
_entry.id   AF-A0A2T0SKB5-F1
#
_cell.length_a   1.000
_cell.length_b   1.000
_cell.length_c   1.000
_cell.angle_alpha   90.00
_cell.angle_beta   90.00
_cell.angle_gamma   90.00
#
_symmetry.space_group_name_H-M   'P 1'
#
loop_
_entity.id
_entity.type
_entity.pdbx_description
1 polymer ?
#
loop_
_entity_poly.entity_id
_entity_poly.type
_entity_poly.pdbx_seq_one_letter_code
_entity_poly.pdbx_strand_id
1 'polypeptide(L)'
;MTKHFVEYLYPGSFFSESIIEEVLVRDIFLPVKTNGYLGEPFGYRFYDQTIVNTSTETLTGSKQNVSGTYYFGKTYSQDEVKLVGGTDILVDNMRMNRWEKVVKTNRGNFQPFDSTKDFIVPS
;
A
#
# COMPACT_ATOMS: atom_id res chain seq x y z
N MET A 1 20.13 -15.50 -1.58
CA MET A 1 19.50 -15.25 -2.89
C MET A 1 18.54 -14.08 -2.76
N THR A 2 18.53 -13.16 -3.73
CA THR A 2 17.54 -12.09 -3.78
C THR A 2 16.20 -12.65 -4.24
N LYS A 3 15.13 -12.34 -3.52
CA LYS A 3 13.75 -12.71 -3.83
C LYS A 3 12.89 -11.44 -3.93
N HIS A 4 11.82 -11.52 -4.72
CA HIS A 4 10.87 -10.42 -4.91
C HIS A 4 9.60 -10.70 -4.13
N PHE A 5 9.03 -9.66 -3.54
CA PHE A 5 7.84 -9.78 -2.71
C PHE A 5 6.80 -8.76 -3.08
N VAL A 6 5.53 -9.13 -2.90
CA VAL A 6 4.38 -8.22 -2.84
C VAL A 6 3.88 -8.15 -1.40
N GLU A 7 3.60 -6.94 -0.94
CA GLU A 7 2.97 -6.67 0.36
C GLU A 7 1.58 -6.08 0.11
N TYR A 8 0.54 -6.88 0.32
CA TYR A 8 -0.85 -6.44 0.26
C TYR A 8 -1.20 -5.72 1.56
N LEU A 9 -1.81 -4.54 1.45
CA LEU A 9 -2.11 -3.65 2.56
C LEU A 9 -3.61 -3.65 2.86
N TYR A 10 -3.97 -3.93 4.11
CA TYR A 10 -5.35 -4.01 4.59
C TYR A 10 -5.60 -2.94 5.66
N PRO A 11 -6.85 -2.43 5.78
CA PRO A 11 -7.19 -1.53 6.87
C PRO A 11 -6.99 -2.24 8.21
N GLY A 12 -6.25 -1.61 9.13
CA GLY A 12 -6.20 -2.03 10.52
C GLY A 12 -6.65 -0.91 11.45
N SER A 13 -6.84 -1.22 12.74
CA SER A 13 -7.41 -0.27 13.71
C SER A 13 -6.54 0.96 13.97
N PHE A 14 -5.21 0.82 13.85
CA PHE A 14 -4.25 1.92 14.06
C PHE A 14 -3.17 1.97 12.98
N PHE A 15 -2.74 0.81 12.49
CA PHE A 15 -1.77 0.66 11.40
C PHE A 15 -2.33 -0.32 10.38
N SER A 16 -1.86 -0.22 9.14
CA SER A 16 -2.20 -1.16 8.10
C SER A 16 -1.75 -2.56 8.48
N GLU A 17 -2.63 -3.55 8.32
CA GLU A 17 -2.23 -4.95 8.35
C GLU A 17 -1.66 -5.34 6.98
N SER A 18 -0.81 -6.36 6.94
CA SER A 18 -0.21 -6.78 5.68
C SER A 18 -0.08 -8.28 5.53
N ILE A 19 -0.21 -8.73 4.29
CA ILE A 19 0.12 -10.10 3.87
C ILE A 19 1.24 -10.00 2.83
N ILE A 20 2.28 -10.80 3.03
CA ILE A 20 3.48 -10.81 2.21
C ILE A 20 3.54 -12.11 1.43
N GLU A 21 3.81 -12.01 0.14
CA GLU A 21 4.00 -13.17 -0.72
C GLU A 21 5.24 -13.01 -1.61
N GLU A 22 5.96 -14.10 -1.81
CA GLU A 22 7.03 -14.16 -2.80
C GLU A 22 6.43 -14.21 -4.21
N VAL A 23 6.98 -13.40 -5.12
CA VAL A 23 6.58 -13.36 -6.53
C VAL A 23 7.80 -13.57 -7.41
N LEU A 24 7.62 -14.22 -8.56
CA LEU A 24 8.70 -14.39 -9.54
C LEU A 24 8.98 -13.10 -10.31
N VAL A 25 7.93 -12.32 -10.58
CA VAL A 25 7.97 -11.08 -11.35
C VAL A 25 7.11 -10.02 -10.66
N ARG A 26 7.58 -8.77 -10.66
CA ARG A 26 6.82 -7.60 -10.20
C ARG A 26 5.81 -7.19 -11.28
N ASP A 27 4.67 -7.86 -11.29
CA ASP A 27 3.57 -7.53 -12.20
C ASP A 27 2.52 -6.66 -11.49
N ILE A 28 2.26 -5.47 -12.02
CA ILE A 28 1.28 -4.55 -11.45
C ILE A 28 -0.16 -5.04 -11.66
N PHE A 29 -0.38 -6.01 -12.54
CA PHE A 29 -1.68 -6.62 -12.78
C PHE A 29 -1.87 -7.93 -12.00
N LEU A 30 -1.06 -8.18 -10.97
CA LEU A 30 -1.24 -9.34 -10.10
C LEU A 30 -2.68 -9.38 -9.53
N PRO A 31 -3.28 -10.58 -9.46
CA PRO A 31 -4.65 -10.71 -8.96
C PRO A 31 -4.72 -10.25 -7.51
N VAL A 32 -5.72 -9.42 -7.22
CA VAL A 32 -6.03 -8.98 -5.86
C VAL A 32 -6.36 -10.22 -5.02
N LYS A 33 -5.58 -10.44 -3.96
CA LYS A 33 -5.88 -11.51 -3.01
C LYS A 33 -6.79 -11.01 -1.92
N THR A 34 -8.05 -11.41 -1.97
CA THR A 34 -8.99 -11.22 -0.87
C THR A 34 -8.64 -12.19 0.24
N ASN A 35 -8.52 -11.68 1.47
CA ASN A 35 -8.36 -12.51 2.65
C ASN A 35 -9.72 -12.63 3.37
N GLY A 36 -10.13 -13.85 3.73
CA GLY A 36 -11.46 -14.10 4.31
C GLY A 36 -11.73 -13.37 5.64
N TYR A 37 -10.68 -12.95 6.35
CA TYR A 37 -10.77 -12.19 7.60
C TYR A 37 -10.60 -10.68 7.36
N LEU A 38 -9.69 -10.27 6.46
CA LEU A 38 -9.34 -8.86 6.23
C LEU A 38 -10.12 -8.19 5.08
N GLY A 39 -10.82 -8.99 4.28
CA GLY A 39 -11.50 -8.56 3.07
C GLY A 39 -10.53 -8.29 1.92
N GLU A 40 -10.84 -7.27 1.12
CA GLU A 40 -9.97 -6.82 0.03
C GLU A 40 -8.88 -5.87 0.56
N PRO A 41 -7.64 -5.96 0.04
CA PRO A 41 -6.63 -4.96 0.31
C PRO A 41 -7.03 -3.62 -0.32
N PHE A 42 -6.53 -2.52 0.26
CA PHE A 42 -6.67 -1.19 -0.33
C PHE A 42 -5.54 -0.83 -1.30
N GLY A 43 -4.49 -1.66 -1.33
CA GLY A 43 -3.36 -1.50 -2.23
C GLY A 43 -2.26 -2.51 -1.96
N TYR A 44 -1.17 -2.40 -2.70
CA TYR A 44 0.02 -3.22 -2.51
C TYR A 44 1.30 -2.47 -2.88
N ARG A 45 2.45 -2.99 -2.45
CA ARG A 45 3.77 -2.52 -2.89
C ARG A 45 4.73 -3.68 -3.07
N PHE A 46 5.73 -3.49 -3.92
CA PHE A 46 6.79 -4.46 -4.16
C PHE A 46 8.05 -4.10 -3.41
N TYR A 47 8.82 -5.12 -3.05
CA TYR A 47 10.18 -4.94 -2.56
C TYR A 47 11.02 -6.18 -2.84
N ASP A 48 12.34 -6.03 -2.70
CA ASP A 48 13.30 -7.13 -2.77
C ASP A 48 13.84 -7.43 -1.38
N GLN A 49 14.19 -8.69 -1.14
CA GLN A 49 14.82 -9.10 0.11
C GLN A 49 15.82 -10.20 -0.16
N THR A 50 17.01 -10.08 0.44
CA THR A 50 18.00 -11.17 0.43
C THR A 50 17.61 -12.18 1.48
N ILE A 51 17.42 -13.43 1.05
CA ILE A 51 17.20 -14.58 1.94
C ILE A 51 18.42 -15.49 1.90
N VAL A 52 18.94 -15.83 3.08
CA VAL A 52 20.02 -16.79 3.26
C VAL A 52 19.50 -17.94 4.10
N ASN A 53 19.47 -19.14 3.50
CA ASN A 53 19.12 -20.36 4.21
C ASN A 53 20.42 -20.99 4.72
N THR A 54 20.54 -21.17 6.03
CA THR A 54 21.58 -21.99 6.66
C THR A 54 21.02 -23.38 6.95
N SER A 55 21.81 -24.25 7.56
CA SER A 55 21.34 -25.57 8.00
C SER A 55 20.32 -25.50 9.15
N THR A 56 20.26 -24.38 9.89
CA THR A 56 19.46 -24.24 11.12
C THR A 56 18.38 -23.17 11.02
N GLU A 57 18.51 -22.21 10.12
CA GLU A 57 17.62 -21.06 10.06
C GLU A 57 17.52 -20.42 8.67
N THR A 58 16.49 -19.60 8.52
CA THR A 58 16.33 -18.70 7.37
C THR A 58 16.56 -17.29 7.85
N LEU A 59 17.61 -16.65 7.36
CA LEU A 59 17.95 -15.26 7.64
C LEU A 59 17.38 -14.36 6.55
N THR A 60 16.61 -13.35 6.97
CA THR A 60 15.98 -12.37 6.10
C THR A 60 16.64 -11.00 6.26
N GLY A 61 17.21 -10.46 5.18
CA GLY A 61 17.79 -9.11 5.16
C GLY A 61 16.74 -8.00 5.21
N SER A 62 17.15 -6.73 5.21
CA SER A 62 16.21 -5.61 5.12
C SER A 62 15.50 -5.54 3.76
N LYS A 63 14.29 -4.94 3.72
CA LYS A 63 13.59 -4.63 2.46
C LYS A 63 14.43 -3.64 1.64
N GLN A 64 14.61 -3.94 0.36
CA GLN A 64 15.32 -3.11 -0.62
C GLN A 64 14.42 -2.84 -1.82
N ASN A 65 14.75 -1.81 -2.63
CA ASN A 65 14.02 -1.47 -3.86
C ASN A 65 12.49 -1.42 -3.66
N VAL A 66 12.05 -0.82 -2.56
CA VAL A 66 10.64 -0.71 -2.20
C VAL A 66 9.97 0.24 -3.19
N SER A 67 8.95 -0.24 -3.90
CA SER A 67 8.15 0.62 -4.78
C SER A 67 7.31 1.60 -3.97
N GLY A 68 6.74 2.61 -4.63
CA GLY A 68 5.56 3.26 -4.07
C GLY A 68 4.36 2.31 -4.04
N THR A 69 3.24 2.82 -3.56
CA THR A 69 2.04 2.02 -3.32
C THR A 69 1.11 2.09 -4.52
N TYR A 70 0.64 0.92 -4.94
CA TYR A 70 -0.40 0.74 -5.94
C TYR A 70 -1.74 0.66 -5.21
N TYR A 71 -2.53 1.73 -5.28
CA TYR A 71 -3.80 1.83 -4.56
C TYR A 71 -5.00 1.42 -5.43
N PHE A 72 -5.97 0.77 -4.80
CA PHE A 72 -7.31 0.58 -5.37
C PHE A 72 -8.20 1.70 -4.86
N GLY A 73 -8.50 2.69 -5.72
CA GLY A 73 -9.32 3.84 -5.32
C GLY A 73 -9.18 5.03 -6.27
N LYS A 74 -9.51 6.22 -5.75
CA LYS A 74 -9.43 7.47 -6.51
C LYS A 74 -8.73 8.56 -5.69
N THR A 75 -7.91 9.37 -6.34
CA THR A 75 -7.22 10.50 -5.73
C THR A 75 -8.15 11.71 -5.59
N TYR A 76 -7.98 12.46 -4.51
CA TYR A 76 -8.66 13.71 -4.23
C TYR A 76 -7.66 14.75 -3.70
N SER A 77 -7.82 16.00 -4.12
CA SER A 77 -7.10 17.15 -3.57
C SER A 77 -7.64 17.55 -2.19
N GLN A 78 -6.99 18.49 -1.53
CA GLN A 78 -7.47 19.08 -0.28
C GLN A 78 -8.87 19.71 -0.43
N ASP A 79 -9.13 20.39 -1.54
CA ASP A 79 -10.42 21.05 -1.80
C ASP A 79 -11.54 20.02 -2.07
N GLU A 80 -11.20 18.87 -2.65
CA GLU A 80 -12.17 17.83 -3.01
C GLU A 80 -12.49 16.89 -1.83
N VAL A 81 -11.57 16.71 -0.89
CA VAL A 81 -11.68 15.63 0.12
C VAL A 81 -12.94 15.75 0.98
N LYS A 82 -13.39 16.98 1.26
CA LYS A 82 -14.62 17.25 2.02
C LYS A 82 -15.88 16.80 1.30
N LEU A 83 -15.90 16.95 -0.03
CA LEU A 83 -17.03 16.54 -0.88
C LEU A 83 -17.22 15.03 -0.92
N VAL A 84 -16.17 14.27 -0.57
CA VAL A 84 -16.17 12.80 -0.58
C VAL A 84 -16.11 12.17 0.80
N GLY A 85 -16.44 12.93 1.86
CA GLY A 85 -16.57 12.43 3.22
C GLY A 85 -15.29 12.50 4.07
N GLY A 86 -14.32 13.31 3.67
CA GLY A 86 -13.15 13.63 4.50
C GLY A 86 -13.53 14.48 5.72
N THR A 87 -12.88 14.23 6.85
CA THR A 87 -13.08 14.97 8.11
C THR A 87 -12.21 16.22 8.16
N ASP A 88 -12.47 17.17 9.08
CA ASP A 88 -11.57 18.31 9.32
C ASP A 88 -10.18 17.84 9.76
N ILE A 89 -10.15 16.78 10.57
CA ILE A 89 -8.90 16.14 11.01
C ILE A 89 -8.07 15.66 9.81
N LEU A 90 -8.69 15.08 8.78
CA LEU A 90 -7.99 14.67 7.58
C LEU A 90 -7.42 15.85 6.80
N VAL A 91 -8.19 16.93 6.64
CA VAL A 91 -7.73 18.16 5.97
C VAL A 91 -6.56 18.78 6.72
N ASP A 92 -6.65 18.88 8.05
CA ASP A 92 -5.56 19.37 8.88
C ASP A 92 -4.32 18.48 8.77
N ASN A 93 -4.48 17.16 8.76
CA ASN A 93 -3.39 16.21 8.54
C ASN A 93 -2.74 16.39 7.16
N MET A 94 -3.53 16.59 6.11
CA MET A 94 -3.02 16.87 4.76
C MET A 94 -2.19 18.15 4.75
N ARG A 95 -2.69 19.23 5.38
CA ARG A 95 -1.96 20.51 5.46
C ARG A 95 -0.66 20.37 6.25
N MET A 96 -0.70 19.76 7.45
CA MET A 96 0.45 19.63 8.33
C MET A 96 1.56 18.76 7.73
N ASN A 97 1.18 17.65 7.07
CA ASN A 97 2.12 16.74 6.44
C ASN A 97 2.43 17.09 4.98
N ARG A 98 1.91 18.21 4.47
CA ARG A 98 2.07 18.67 3.08
C ARG A 98 1.64 17.61 2.05
N TRP A 99 0.57 16.88 2.34
CA TRP A 99 -0.05 15.97 1.38
C TRP A 99 -0.91 16.78 0.41
N GLU A 100 -0.47 16.87 -0.84
CA GLU A 100 -1.23 17.53 -1.91
C GLU A 100 -2.49 16.74 -2.28
N LYS A 101 -2.40 15.40 -2.20
CA LYS A 101 -3.47 14.47 -2.54
C LYS A 101 -3.57 13.33 -1.54
N VAL A 102 -4.77 12.76 -1.45
CA VAL A 102 -5.05 11.49 -0.77
C VAL A 102 -5.80 10.56 -1.71
N VAL A 103 -5.69 9.25 -1.49
CA VAL A 103 -6.56 8.25 -2.12
C VAL A 103 -7.72 7.94 -1.19
N LYS A 104 -8.96 8.02 -1.67
CA LYS A 104 -10.08 7.31 -1.07
C LYS A 104 -10.11 5.90 -1.64
N THR A 105 -9.81 4.92 -0.81
CA THR A 105 -9.65 3.53 -1.24
C THR A 105 -11.01 2.88 -1.51
N ASN A 106 -11.02 1.71 -2.17
CA ASN A 106 -12.19 0.83 -2.28
C ASN A 106 -12.79 0.42 -0.92
N ARG A 107 -11.98 0.47 0.16
CA ARG A 107 -12.41 0.20 1.54
C ARG A 107 -12.96 1.43 2.27
N GLY A 108 -12.96 2.59 1.61
CA GLY A 108 -13.52 3.85 2.12
C GLY A 108 -12.58 4.65 3.04
N ASN A 109 -11.43 4.10 3.44
CA ASN A 109 -10.41 4.84 4.18
C ASN A 109 -9.62 5.77 3.25
N PHE A 110 -9.04 6.82 3.83
CA PHE A 110 -8.14 7.73 3.11
C PHE A 110 -6.69 7.37 3.39
N GLN A 111 -5.84 7.47 2.37
CA GLN A 111 -4.39 7.24 2.46
C GLN A 111 -3.64 8.40 1.81
N PRO A 112 -2.48 8.82 2.35
CA PRO A 112 -1.61 9.79 1.67
C PRO A 112 -1.26 9.31 0.26
N PHE A 113 -1.19 10.23 -0.70
CA PHE A 113 -0.82 9.91 -2.08
C PHE A 113 0.31 10.83 -2.56
N ASP A 114 1.42 10.23 -2.96
CA ASP A 114 2.56 10.93 -3.55
C ASP A 114 2.66 10.59 -5.04
N SER A 115 2.27 11.53 -5.90
CA SER A 115 2.26 11.34 -7.35
C SER A 115 3.63 11.07 -7.98
N THR A 116 4.73 11.23 -7.23
CA THR A 116 6.08 10.91 -7.73
C THR A 116 6.42 9.43 -7.64
N LYS A 117 5.67 8.65 -6.84
CA LYS A 117 5.99 7.24 -6.58
C LYS A 117 4.78 6.31 -6.46
N ASP A 118 3.62 6.82 -6.09
CA ASP A 118 2.40 6.04 -5.88
C ASP A 118 1.55 6.01 -7.16
N PHE A 119 0.75 4.96 -7.29
CA PHE A 119 -0.04 4.69 -8.50
C PHE A 119 -1.48 4.34 -8.13
N ILE A 120 -2.41 4.64 -9.02
CA ILE A 120 -3.78 4.11 -8.97
C ILE A 120 -3.85 2.93 -9.92
N VAL A 121 -4.30 1.79 -9.42
CA VAL A 121 -4.52 0.60 -10.26
C VAL A 121 -5.76 0.85 -11.12
N PRO A 122 -5.68 0.68 -12.45
CA PRO A 122 -6.85 0.79 -13.33
C PRO A 122 -7.93 -0.20 -12.93
N SER A 123 -9.17 0.30 -12.82
CA SER A 123 -10.38 -0.50 -12.62
C SER A 123 -10.85 -1.14 -13.92
#